data_AF-A0A358HWX9-F1
#
_entry.id   AF-A0A358HWX9-F1
#
_cell.length_a   1.000
_cell.length_b   1.000
_cell.length_c   1.000
_cell.angle_alpha   90.00
_cell.angle_beta   90.00
_cell.angle_gamma   90.00
#
_symmetry.space_group_name_H-M   'P 1'
#
loop_
_entity.id
_entity.type
_entity.pdbx_description
1 polymer ?
#
loop_
_entity_poly.entity_id
_entity_poly.type
_entity_poly.pdbx_seq_one_letter_code
_entity_poly.pdbx_strand_id
1 'polypeptide(L)' 'SGKVEEIGYLGGISTYHVRLASGKRIKVTEPNSTRQIEPRYTWEDPVWVSWEAGAASVLNK' A
#
# COMPACT_ATOMS: atom_id res chain seq x y z
N SER A 1 2.87 0.77 -11.68
CA SER A 1 3.79 1.23 -10.61
C SER A 1 3.24 2.52 -10.02
N GLY A 2 3.68 2.84 -8.81
CA GLY A 2 3.34 4.06 -8.10
C GLY A 2 4.42 4.42 -7.09
N LYS A 3 4.12 5.40 -6.25
CA LYS A 3 4.99 5.84 -5.16
C LYS A 3 4.26 5.90 -3.84
N VAL A 4 4.97 5.62 -2.75
CA VAL A 4 4.45 5.79 -1.39
C VAL A 4 4.35 7.28 -1.06
N GLU A 5 3.13 7.77 -0.83
CA GLU A 5 2.86 9.18 -0.49
C GLU A 5 2.47 9.39 0.97
N GLU A 6 2.08 8.34 1.69
CA GLU A 6 1.79 8.41 3.13
C GLU A 6 2.06 7.04 3.78
N ILE A 7 2.47 7.08 5.04
CA ILE A 7 2.69 5.90 5.87
C ILE A 7 2.01 6.10 7.22
N GLY A 8 1.18 5.15 7.62
CA GLY A 8 0.49 5.13 8.91
C GLY A 8 0.73 3.81 9.65
N TYR A 9 0.83 3.88 10.97
CA TYR A 9 1.07 2.73 11.82
C TYR A 9 -0.01 2.63 12.89
N LEU A 10 -0.61 1.44 13.03
CA LEU A 10 -1.57 1.15 14.08
C LEU A 10 -1.33 -0.24 14.64
N GLY A 11 -0.68 -0.31 15.80
CA GLY A 11 -0.32 -1.56 16.45
C GLY A 11 0.54 -2.46 15.55
N GLY A 12 0.06 -3.67 15.28
CA GLY A 12 0.73 -4.66 14.44
C GLY A 12 0.47 -4.49 12.94
N ILE A 13 0.01 -3.33 12.48
CA ILE A 13 -0.35 -3.10 11.07
C ILE A 13 0.30 -1.80 10.57
N SER A 14 0.87 -1.87 9.35
CA SER A 14 1.29 -0.71 8.56
C SER A 14 0.28 -0.45 7.44
N THR A 15 -0.03 0.82 7.22
CA THR A 15 -0.87 1.28 6.10
C THR A 15 -0.07 2.22 5.22
N TYR A 16 -0.10 1.97 3.92
CA TYR A 16 0.55 2.79 2.90
C TYR A 16 -0.50 3.39 1.97
N HIS A 17 -0.33 4.66 1.61
CA HIS A 17 -1.02 5.22 0.46
C HIS A 17 -0.07 5.29 -0.72
N VAL A 18 -0.45 4.63 -1.81
CA VAL A 18 0.33 4.58 -3.04
C VAL A 18 -0.35 5.42 -4.11
N ARG A 19 0.37 6.44 -4.61
CA ARG A 19 -0.04 7.22 -5.78
C ARG A 19 0.41 6.51 -7.05
N LEU A 20 -0.54 6.06 -7.86
CA LEU A 20 -0.27 5.52 -9.18
C LEU A 20 0.08 6.63 -10.16
N ALA A 21 0.79 6.28 -11.25
CA ALA A 21 1.04 7.19 -12.36
C ALA A 21 -0.25 7.79 -12.96
N SER A 22 -1.38 7.09 -12.85
CA SER A 22 -2.69 7.60 -13.29
C SER A 22 -3.30 8.67 -12.36
N GLY A 23 -2.59 9.08 -11.30
CA GLY A 23 -3.10 9.98 -10.27
C GLY A 23 -4.06 9.33 -9.26
N LYS A 24 -4.45 8.06 -9.45
CA LYS A 24 -5.28 7.34 -8.48
C LYS A 24 -4.47 6.98 -7.24
N ARG A 25 -5.12 6.97 -6.09
CA ARG A 25 -4.54 6.56 -4.81
C ARG A 25 -5.08 5.20 -4.40
N ILE A 26 -4.19 4.28 -4.04
CA ILE A 26 -4.54 2.98 -3.47
C ILE A 26 -4.10 2.96 -2.00
N LYS A 27 -4.98 2.52 -1.11
CA LYS A 27 -4.64 2.21 0.28
C LYS A 27 -4.25 0.73 0.38
N VAL A 28 -3.08 0.46 0.94
CA VAL A 28 -2.54 -0.88 1.18
C VAL A 28 -2.35 -1.06 2.67
N THR A 29 -2.69 -2.22 3.21
CA THR A 29 -2.56 -2.53 4.63
C THR A 29 -1.81 -3.86 4.76
N GLU A 30 -0.66 -3.84 5.43
CA GLU A 30 0.18 -5.02 5.66
C GLU A 30 0.35 -5.28 7.17
N PRO A 31 0.34 -6.55 7.62
CA PRO A 31 0.73 -6.88 8.98
C PRO A 31 2.23 -6.62 9.18
N ASN A 32 2.59 -6.14 10.37
CA ASN A 32 3.97 -5.97 10.82
C ASN A 32 4.54 -7.34 11.25
N SER A 33 4.67 -8.25 10.28
CA SER A 33 5.05 -9.65 10.52
C SER A 33 6.54 -9.84 10.80
N THR A 34 7.38 -8.83 10.53
CA THR A 34 8.81 -8.90 10.83
C THR A 34 9.19 -7.81 11.81
N ARG A 35 10.01 -8.15 12.80
CA ARG A 35 10.67 -7.21 13.72
C ARG A 35 11.88 -6.54 13.04
N GLN A 36 11.87 -6.39 11.71
CA GLN A 36 12.89 -5.61 11.04
C GLN A 36 12.68 -4.16 11.46
N ILE A 37 13.76 -3.55 11.96
CA ILE A 37 13.78 -2.22 12.59
C ILE A 37 13.51 -1.12 11.55
N GLU A 38 13.62 -1.45 10.26
CA GLU A 38 13.41 -0.52 9.14
C GLU A 38 12.07 -0.78 8.46
N PRO A 39 11.33 0.29 8.07
CA PRO A 39 10.11 0.12 7.33
C PRO A 39 10.41 -0.51 5.96
N ARG A 40 9.63 -1.53 5.59
CA ARG A 40 9.78 -2.28 4.33
C ARG A 40 9.73 -1.38 3.09
N TYR A 41 9.02 -0.26 3.20
CA TYR A 41 8.91 0.81 2.20
C TYR A 41 8.92 2.16 2.93
N THR A 42 9.57 3.16 2.37
CA THR A 42 9.61 4.54 2.88
C THR A 42 8.97 5.53 1.88
N TRP A 43 8.93 6.80 2.26
CA TRP A 43 8.38 7.88 1.45
C TRP A 43 9.04 7.96 0.08
N GLU A 44 8.24 8.24 -0.96
CA GLU A 44 8.65 8.35 -2.36
C GLU A 44 9.18 7.05 -3.01
N ASP A 45 9.21 5.93 -2.28
CA ASP A 45 9.67 4.67 -2.82
C ASP A 45 8.83 4.22 -4.02
N PRO A 46 9.47 3.81 -5.12
CA PRO A 46 8.76 3.22 -6.25
C PRO A 46 8.29 1.82 -5.89
N VAL A 47 6.98 1.57 -6.02
CA VAL A 47 6.36 0.30 -5.67
C VAL A 47 5.41 -0.21 -6.76
N TRP A 48 5.13 -1.51 -6.73
CA TRP A 48 4.04 -2.13 -7.46
C TRP A 48 2.97 -2.59 -6.48
N VAL A 49 1.71 -2.47 -6.89
CA VAL A 49 0.57 -2.99 -6.15
C VAL A 49 -0.03 -4.11 -6.98
N SER A 50 -0.28 -5.24 -6.35
CA SER A 50 -0.89 -6.43 -6.96
C SER A 50 -1.97 -7.00 -6.04
N TRP A 51 -2.93 -7.69 -6.63
CA TRP A 51 -3.97 -8.43 -5.94
C TRP A 51 -4.34 -9.64 -6.79
N GLU A 52 -4.92 -10.66 -6.16
CA GLU A 52 -5.38 -11.86 -6.86
C GLU A 52 -6.50 -11.51 -7.85
N ALA A 53 -6.60 -12.27 -8.96
CA ALA A 53 -7.58 -12.00 -10.02
C ALA A 53 -9.03 -11.94 -9.50
N GLY A 54 -9.35 -12.69 -8.45
CA GLY A 54 -10.67 -12.71 -7.81
C GLY A 54 -10.87 -11.73 -6.63
N ALA A 55 -9.88 -10.91 -6.30
CA ALA A 55 -9.95 -10.02 -5.13
C ALA A 55 -10.67 -8.68 -5.40
N ALA A 56 -11.03 -8.40 -6.66
CA ALA A 56 -11.69 -7.16 -7.06
C ALA A 56 -13.20 -7.33 -7.15
N SER A 57 -13.92 -6.33 -6.65
CA SER A 57 -15.38 -6.20 -6.82
C SER A 57 -15.70 -4.95 -7.63
N VAL A 58 -16.73 -5.04 -8.47
CA VAL A 58 -17.25 -3.90 -9.25
C VAL A 58 -18.52 -3.40 -8.58
N LEU A 59 -18.60 -2.08 -8.36
CA LEU A 59 -19.81 -1.40 -7.93
C LEU A 59 -20.38 -0.61 -9.11
N ASN A 60 -21.64 -0.82 -9.44
CA ASN A 60 -22.39 -0.02 -10.42
C ASN A 60 -23.22 1.07 -9.73
N LYS A 61 -23.65 2.06 -10.51
CA LYS A 61 -24.46 3.19 -10.05
C LYS A 61 -25.95 2.85 -10.09
#